data_AF-A0A0S8CIP7-F1
#
_entry.id   AF-A0A0S8CIP7-F1
#
_cell.length_a   1.000
_cell.length_b   1.000
_cell.length_c   1.000
_cell.angle_alpha   90.00
_cell.angle_beta   90.00
_cell.angle_gamma   90.00
#
_symmetry.space_group_name_H-M   'P 1'
#
loop_
_entity.id
_entity.type
_entity.pdbx_description
1 polymer ?
#
loop_
_entity_poly.entity_id
_entity_poly.type
_entity_poly.pdbx_seq_one_letter_code
_entity_poly.pdbx_strand_id
1 'polypeptide(L)'
;MWQKLNKCYPPTLELIPILLLVLAIYIAFSNYSALPDRIPIDFNSQGIAEDWANKNMIFLYPGLCVFIYLLFTALNIWFAVTKNPKSLINMPKKWKDSLSDS
;
A
#
# COMPACT_ATOMS: atom_id res chain seq x y z
N MET A 1 -10.21 21.89 6.97
CA MET A 1 -9.74 20.58 6.44
C MET A 1 -8.58 20.03 7.26
N TRP A 2 -7.47 20.76 7.39
CA TRP A 2 -6.28 20.30 8.12
C TRP A 2 -6.53 19.88 9.58
N GLN A 3 -7.37 20.60 10.33
CA GLN A 3 -7.77 20.21 11.69
C GLN A 3 -8.57 18.89 11.73
N LYS A 4 -9.44 18.63 10.74
CA LYS A 4 -10.19 17.36 10.66
C LYS A 4 -9.25 16.21 10.28
N LEU A 5 -8.32 16.46 9.36
CA LEU A 5 -7.30 15.49 8.97
C LEU A 5 -6.40 15.15 10.17
N ASN A 6 -5.82 16.13 10.87
CA ASN A 6 -5.01 15.88 12.06
C ASN A 6 -5.76 15.13 13.18
N LYS A 7 -7.08 15.29 13.28
CA LYS A 7 -7.89 14.57 14.26
C LYS A 7 -8.17 13.11 13.86
N CYS A 8 -8.47 12.85 12.58
CA CYS A 8 -8.85 11.53 12.09
C CYS A 8 -7.67 10.70 11.56
N TYR A 9 -6.65 11.37 11.04
CA TYR A 9 -5.50 10.81 10.34
C TYR A 9 -4.29 11.78 10.42
N PRO A 10 -3.55 11.78 11.55
CA PRO A 10 -2.40 12.66 11.70
C PRO A 10 -1.32 12.33 10.67
N PRO A 11 -0.92 13.28 9.80
CA PRO A 11 0.07 13.03 8.75
C PRO A 11 1.44 12.56 9.25
N THR A 12 1.74 12.76 10.54
CA THR A 12 2.96 12.24 11.16
C THR A 12 3.02 10.71 11.17
N LEU A 13 1.88 10.02 11.09
CA LEU A 13 1.84 8.56 10.95
C LEU A 13 2.43 8.10 9.61
N GLU A 14 2.49 8.98 8.61
CA GLU A 14 3.04 8.68 7.29
C GLU A 14 4.56 8.58 7.28
N LEU A 15 5.24 9.09 8.31
CA LEU A 15 6.71 9.14 8.32
C LEU A 15 7.33 7.73 8.27
N ILE A 16 6.79 6.80 9.05
CA ILE A 16 7.25 5.41 9.08
C ILE A 16 7.01 4.70 7.74
N PRO A 17 5.78 4.65 7.17
CA PRO A 17 5.56 3.97 5.91
C PRO A 17 6.31 4.63 4.74
N ILE A 18 6.45 5.97 4.72
CA ILE A 18 7.30 6.65 3.72
C ILE A 18 8.75 6.21 3.86
N LEU A 19 9.29 6.18 5.08
CA LEU A 19 10.67 5.73 5.32
C LEU A 19 10.89 4.30 4.84
N LEU A 20 9.96 3.38 5.17
CA LEU A 20 10.03 1.98 4.75
C LEU A 20 9.92 1.84 3.22
N LEU A 21 9.06 2.64 2.58
CA LEU A 21 8.89 2.65 1.13
C LEU A 21 10.15 3.16 0.43
N VAL A 22 10.76 4.25 0.94
CA VAL A 22 12.05 4.76 0.45
C VAL A 22 13.14 3.70 0.61
N LEU A 23 13.19 3.01 1.74
CA LEU A 23 14.15 1.93 1.99
C LEU A 23 13.95 0.76 1.02
N ALA A 24 12.71 0.31 0.80
CA ALA A 24 12.40 -0.79 -0.12
C ALA A 24 12.81 -0.46 -1.57
N ILE A 25 12.52 0.76 -2.02
CA ILE A 25 12.96 1.27 -3.33
C ILE A 25 14.49 1.34 -3.37
N TYR A 26 15.12 1.94 -2.37
CA TYR A 26 16.57 2.08 -2.30
C TYR A 26 17.28 0.73 -2.38
N ILE A 27 16.82 -0.29 -1.64
CA ILE A 27 17.37 -1.65 -1.68
C ILE A 27 17.24 -2.24 -3.09
N ALA A 28 16.07 -2.12 -3.72
CA ALA A 28 15.86 -2.63 -5.07
C ALA A 28 16.79 -1.98 -6.10
N PHE A 29 16.89 -0.65 -6.09
CA PHE A 29 17.76 0.09 -7.02
C PHE A 29 19.25 -0.15 -6.77
N SER A 30 19.69 -0.13 -5.51
CA SER A 30 21.11 -0.30 -5.16
C SER A 30 21.65 -1.70 -5.47
N ASN A 31 20.78 -2.72 -5.48
CA ASN A 31 21.17 -4.10 -5.77
C ASN A 31 20.85 -4.54 -7.22
N TYR A 32 20.10 -3.75 -7.98
CA TYR A 32 19.63 -4.13 -9.32
C TYR A 32 20.78 -4.54 -10.27
N SER A 33 21.89 -3.79 -10.26
CA SER A 33 23.04 -4.07 -11.13
C SER A 33 23.82 -5.33 -10.74
N ALA A 34 23.69 -5.79 -9.49
CA ALA A 34 24.35 -7.00 -9.01
C ALA A 34 23.55 -8.28 -9.33
N LEU A 35 22.29 -8.13 -9.78
CA LEU A 35 21.45 -9.27 -10.12
C LEU A 35 21.83 -9.89 -11.47
N PRO A 36 21.82 -11.23 -11.58
CA PRO A 36 21.91 -11.90 -12.87
C PRO A 36 20.66 -11.57 -13.71
N ASP A 37 20.76 -11.62 -15.04
CA ASP A 37 19.63 -11.30 -15.92
C ASP A 37 18.41 -12.20 -15.72
N ARG A 38 18.64 -13.43 -15.24
CA ARG A 38 17.60 -14.39 -14.88
C ARG A 38 17.84 -14.96 -13.49
N ILE A 39 16.75 -15.12 -12.73
CA ILE A 39 16.74 -15.63 -11.36
C ILE A 39 15.85 -16.89 -11.35
N PRO A 40 16.33 -18.04 -10.83
CA PRO A 40 15.53 -19.25 -10.75
C PRO A 40 14.37 -19.04 -9.77
N ILE A 41 13.15 -19.41 -10.17
CA ILE A 41 11.93 -19.22 -9.37
C ILE A 41 11.21 -20.51 -9.02
N ASP A 42 11.48 -21.59 -9.75
CA ASP A 42 10.93 -22.91 -9.45
C ASP A 42 12.01 -23.99 -9.63
N PHE A 43 12.03 -24.93 -8.71
CA PHE A 43 13.02 -26.01 -8.64
C PHE A 43 12.30 -27.36 -8.57
N ASN A 44 12.75 -28.30 -9.39
CA ASN A 44 12.19 -29.64 -9.39
C ASN A 44 12.65 -30.48 -8.19
N SER A 45 12.19 -31.73 -8.12
CA SER A 45 12.52 -32.67 -7.05
C SER A 45 14.01 -33.01 -6.93
N GLN A 46 14.82 -32.68 -7.94
CA GLN A 46 16.28 -32.86 -7.95
C GLN A 46 17.03 -31.56 -7.59
N GLY A 47 16.32 -30.45 -7.33
CA GLY A 47 16.91 -29.15 -7.04
C GLY A 47 17.43 -28.41 -8.29
N ILE A 48 17.01 -28.82 -9.49
CA ILE A 48 17.35 -28.15 -10.74
C ILE A 48 16.28 -27.10 -11.03
N ALA A 49 16.70 -25.89 -11.36
CA ALA A 49 15.78 -24.81 -11.73
C ALA A 49 15.09 -25.12 -13.06
N GLU A 50 13.76 -25.27 -13.02
CA GLU A 50 12.92 -25.49 -14.21
C GLU A 50 12.36 -24.18 -14.76
N ASP A 51 12.14 -23.17 -13.91
CA ASP A 51 11.61 -21.87 -14.31
C ASP A 51 12.46 -20.68 -13.82
N TRP A 52 12.42 -19.59 -14.60
CA TRP A 52 13.32 -18.45 -14.48
C TRP A 52 12.59 -17.12 -14.68
N ALA A 53 12.70 -16.22 -13.70
CA ALA A 53 12.21 -14.86 -13.81
C ALA A 53 13.27 -13.89 -14.36
N ASN A 54 12.83 -12.79 -14.95
CA ASN A 54 13.68 -11.65 -15.28
C ASN A 54 14.05 -10.86 -14.01
N LYS A 55 15.28 -10.35 -13.93
CA LYS A 55 15.73 -9.51 -12.79
C LYS A 55 14.83 -8.32 -12.47
N ASN A 56 14.07 -7.81 -13.44
CA ASN A 56 13.08 -6.75 -13.24
C ASN A 56 12.02 -7.10 -12.20
N MET A 57 11.83 -8.38 -11.88
CA MET A 57 10.92 -8.83 -10.84
C MET A 57 11.28 -8.28 -9.44
N ILE A 58 12.53 -7.83 -9.21
CA ILE A 58 12.89 -7.15 -7.95
C ILE A 58 12.05 -5.89 -7.68
N PHE A 59 11.50 -5.24 -8.72
CA PHE A 59 10.64 -4.07 -8.58
C PHE A 59 9.16 -4.39 -8.32
N LEU A 60 8.76 -5.66 -8.43
CA LEU A 60 7.37 -6.07 -8.24
C LEU A 60 6.87 -5.70 -6.83
N TYR A 61 7.63 -6.08 -5.80
CA TYR A 61 7.23 -5.83 -4.41
C TYR A 61 7.33 -4.35 -4.01
N PRO A 62 8.42 -3.61 -4.29
CA PRO A 62 8.45 -2.16 -4.08
C PRO A 62 7.31 -1.44 -4.82
N GLY A 63 7.02 -1.82 -6.06
CA GLY A 63 5.89 -1.27 -6.83
C GLY A 63 4.54 -1.54 -6.18
N LEU A 64 4.32 -2.78 -5.71
CA LEU A 64 3.12 -3.15 -4.96
C LEU A 64 3.00 -2.35 -3.64
N CYS A 65 4.10 -2.15 -2.92
CA CYS A 65 4.13 -1.33 -1.71
C CYS A 65 3.71 0.12 -2.01
N VAL A 66 4.23 0.73 -3.08
CA VAL A 66 3.83 2.06 -3.53
C VAL A 66 2.35 2.12 -3.86
N PHE A 67 1.85 1.14 -4.61
CA PHE A 67 0.43 1.07 -4.97
C PHE A 67 -0.47 0.99 -3.74
N ILE A 68 -0.18 0.07 -2.81
CA ILE A 68 -0.94 -0.11 -1.57
C ILE A 68 -0.88 1.17 -0.72
N TYR A 69 0.31 1.76 -0.56
CA TYR A 69 0.50 3.00 0.17
C TYR A 69 -0.39 4.13 -0.37
N LEU A 70 -0.34 4.37 -1.68
CA LEU A 70 -1.15 5.40 -2.34
C LEU A 70 -2.64 5.12 -2.20
N LEU A 71 -3.06 3.87 -2.39
CA LEU A 71 -4.46 3.46 -2.26
C LEU A 71 -5.00 3.78 -0.85
N PHE A 72 -4.33 3.32 0.20
CA PHE A 72 -4.80 3.54 1.58
C PHE A 72 -4.70 5.00 2.00
N THR A 73 -3.64 5.70 1.61
CA THR A 73 -3.50 7.15 1.88
C THR A 73 -4.63 7.93 1.21
N ALA A 74 -4.93 7.64 -0.06
CA ALA A 74 -6.03 8.26 -0.78
C ALA A 74 -7.38 7.94 -0.16
N LEU A 75 -7.63 6.69 0.26
CA LEU A 75 -8.84 6.30 0.97
C LEU A 75 -9.00 7.06 2.29
N ASN A 76 -7.94 7.15 3.10
CA ASN A 76 -7.97 7.87 4.38
C ASN A 76 -8.26 9.37 4.20
N ILE A 77 -7.61 10.01 3.22
CA ILE A 77 -7.88 11.41 2.87
C ILE A 77 -9.32 11.57 2.39
N TRP A 78 -9.79 10.67 1.52
CA TRP A 78 -11.16 10.73 1.00
C TRP A 78 -12.20 10.60 2.12
N PHE A 79 -12.04 9.65 3.05
CA PHE A 79 -12.91 9.52 4.21
C PHE A 79 -12.87 10.75 5.12
N ALA A 80 -11.69 11.33 5.36
CA ALA A 80 -11.55 12.51 6.22
C ALA A 80 -12.17 13.80 5.62
N VAL A 81 -12.16 13.92 4.28
CA VAL A 81 -12.73 15.09 3.57
C VAL A 81 -14.23 14.92 3.32
N THR A 82 -14.75 13.70 3.24
CA THR A 82 -16.17 13.44 2.97
C THR A 82 -17.05 13.99 4.10
N LYS A 83 -17.97 14.91 3.75
CA LYS A 83 -18.86 15.58 4.71
C LYS A 83 -19.84 14.63 5.41
N ASN A 84 -20.22 13.53 4.74
CA ASN A 84 -21.20 12.58 5.27
C ASN A 84 -20.72 11.13 5.04
N PRO A 85 -19.77 10.62 5.83
CA PRO A 85 -19.17 9.29 5.62
C PRO A 85 -20.21 8.15 5.67
N LYS A 86 -21.36 8.38 6.31
CA LYS A 86 -22.49 7.44 6.36
C LYS A 86 -23.14 7.16 5.01
N SER A 87 -22.99 8.06 4.03
CA SER A 87 -23.51 7.82 2.68
C SER A 87 -22.69 6.76 1.93
N LEU A 88 -21.44 6.54 2.33
CA LEU A 88 -20.56 5.51 1.75
C LEU A 88 -20.90 4.10 2.24
N ILE A 89 -21.66 3.98 3.33
CA ILE A 89 -22.07 2.71 3.89
C ILE A 89 -23.41 2.31 3.27
N ASN A 90 -23.45 1.17 2.59
CA ASN A 90 -24.69 0.58 2.10
C ASN A 90 -25.45 -0.11 3.25
N MET A 91 -26.09 0.69 4.10
CA MET A 91 -26.82 0.25 5.29
C MET A 91 -28.29 0.72 5.26
N PRO A 92 -29.25 -0.06 5.81
CA PRO A 92 -30.66 0.34 5.87
C PRO A 92 -30.85 1.64 6.65
N LYS A 93 -31.73 2.53 6.16
CA LYS A 93 -31.95 3.89 6.71
C LYS A 93 -32.14 3.91 8.24
N LYS A 94 -32.90 2.96 8.79
CA LYS A 94 -33.17 2.85 10.24
C LYS A 94 -31.93 2.87 11.14
N TRP A 95 -30.80 2.35 10.67
CA TRP A 95 -29.54 2.30 11.41
C TRP A 95 -28.65 3.52 11.18
N LYS A 96 -28.88 4.26 10.09
CA LYS A 96 -28.14 5.49 9.78
C LYS A 96 -28.59 6.64 10.70
N ASP A 97 -29.89 6.67 10.98
CA ASP A 97 -30.53 7.68 11.81
C ASP A 97 -30.10 7.53 13.29
N SER A 98 -29.95 6.30 13.80
CA SER A 98 -29.45 6.05 15.17
C SER A 98 -28.00 6.49 15.40
N LEU A 99 -27.22 6.70 14.34
CA LEU A 99 -25.85 7.18 14.43
C LEU A 99 -25.77 8.72 14.36
N SER A 100 -26.85 9.44 14.01
CA SER A 100 -26.85 10.91 13.85
C SER A 100 -27.35 11.67 15.08
N ASP A 101 -27.97 10.97 16.03
CA ASP A 101 -28.63 11.57 17.20
C ASP A 101 -27.68 11.74 18.41
N SER A 102 -26.37 11.83 18.17
CA SER A 102 -25.33 11.98 19.21
C SER A 102 -24.42 13.18 18.98
#